data_AF-B0DVG1-F1
#
_entry.id   AF-B0DVG1-F1
#
_cell.length_a   1.000
_cell.length_b   1.000
_cell.length_c   1.000
_cell.angle_alpha   90.00
_cell.angle_beta   90.00
_cell.angle_gamma   90.00
#
_symmetry.space_group_name_H-M   'P 1'
#
loop_
_entity.id
_entity.type
_entity.pdbx_description
1 polymer ?
#
loop_
_entity_poly.entity_id
_entity_poly.type
_entity_poly.pdbx_seq_one_letter_code
_entity_poly.pdbx_strand_id
1 'polypeptide(L)'
;MTPWAQSHDHSNSPAPSNSKNVLVLSTDTSRANLFKVTLIVALRDVELTSCDHVSEIAQQYEVDKNAAQAKLDRLSRKFADITNDEDDNSSHQPKHRRTRHESPPVDPDDEIDATNRTVTDEHFVYQAGHKFFLICAPWIRSGEDLFDTDIDEHYNAAERFENDKKKVQGQIHEILDLLQEKIEQDALRQRWLRRQFMNGLKPQRYNTATRIRHCCALILGASEIDLLQADIRKAKFHEDIGWVSETGQYSSVDVPILHKDWHGGYLLSSVFLNPKLMGARWALSSDDALQEVGSNTGIRYFNDFEEYLTILETGLQQRKKSILNIIKQWDEKIFQNSESSLVMGVKNDESCGLKRAMELLAADSEEEEDQMEDQDGNGNAGTSSKCIDFTFSLVLWFINLTPRGSTKMFDHSGNY
;
A
#
# COMPACT_ATOMS: atom_id res chain seq x y z
N MET A 1 -11.01 4.95 -66.12
CA MET A 1 -10.70 4.49 -67.49
C MET A 1 -9.29 4.92 -67.82
N THR A 2 -8.44 3.91 -68.05
CA THR A 2 -7.11 3.92 -68.69
C THR A 2 -5.91 4.63 -68.04
N PRO A 3 -4.69 4.08 -68.23
CA PRO A 3 -3.72 3.84 -67.16
C PRO A 3 -2.30 4.27 -67.55
N TRP A 4 -1.33 4.15 -66.64
CA TRP A 4 0.09 4.09 -67.02
C TRP A 4 0.75 2.83 -66.43
N ALA A 5 1.19 2.00 -67.37
CA ALA A 5 2.12 0.89 -67.28
C ALA A 5 3.58 1.46 -67.13
N GLN A 6 4.68 0.74 -66.96
CA GLN A 6 5.06 -0.67 -67.14
C GLN A 6 6.54 -0.84 -66.71
N SER A 7 6.94 -2.10 -66.42
CA SER A 7 8.26 -2.74 -66.74
C SER A 7 9.54 -2.26 -66.02
N HIS A 8 10.55 -3.06 -65.63
CA HIS A 8 11.11 -4.37 -66.05
C HIS A 8 11.84 -5.01 -64.81
N ASP A 9 11.75 -6.31 -64.51
CA ASP A 9 12.35 -7.54 -65.11
C ASP A 9 13.80 -7.92 -64.71
N HIS A 10 13.97 -9.24 -64.58
CA HIS A 10 15.18 -10.10 -64.51
C HIS A 10 15.81 -10.36 -63.12
N SER A 11 15.66 -11.56 -62.52
CA SER A 11 16.11 -12.93 -62.89
C SER A 11 17.55 -13.23 -62.45
N ASN A 12 17.70 -14.15 -61.49
CA ASN A 12 18.50 -15.39 -61.58
C ASN A 12 18.97 -15.88 -60.21
N SER A 13 18.54 -17.09 -59.85
CA SER A 13 19.18 -17.94 -58.83
C SER A 13 20.50 -18.51 -59.34
N PRO A 14 21.44 -18.84 -58.43
CA PRO A 14 22.11 -20.13 -58.53
C PRO A 14 22.29 -20.86 -57.18
N ALA A 15 22.55 -22.16 -57.31
CA ALA A 15 22.69 -23.23 -56.33
C ALA A 15 23.87 -23.08 -55.33
N PRO A 16 23.94 -23.89 -54.25
CA PRO A 16 24.93 -23.74 -53.19
C PRO A 16 26.21 -24.54 -53.50
N SER A 17 27.36 -23.88 -53.37
CA SER A 17 28.69 -24.51 -53.39
C SER A 17 29.30 -24.55 -52.00
N ASN A 18 29.70 -25.75 -51.62
CA ASN A 18 30.34 -26.18 -50.39
C ASN A 18 31.78 -25.64 -50.28
N SER A 19 32.13 -24.89 -49.24
CA SER A 19 33.54 -24.65 -48.86
C SER A 19 33.72 -24.52 -47.34
N LYS A 20 34.62 -25.35 -46.82
CA LYS A 20 35.10 -25.36 -45.44
C LYS A 20 35.94 -24.09 -45.22
N ASN A 21 35.59 -23.27 -44.23
CA ASN A 21 36.47 -22.22 -43.72
C ASN A 21 36.89 -22.53 -42.28
N VAL A 22 38.20 -22.58 -42.12
CA VAL A 22 38.97 -22.77 -40.90
C VAL A 22 38.82 -21.52 -40.03
N LEU A 23 38.49 -21.72 -38.76
CA LEU A 23 38.40 -20.66 -37.74
C LEU A 23 39.81 -20.27 -37.31
N VAL A 24 40.32 -19.13 -37.81
CA VAL A 24 41.51 -18.47 -37.29
C VAL A 24 41.04 -17.37 -36.33
N LEU A 25 41.30 -17.55 -35.04
CA LEU A 25 41.07 -16.54 -34.01
C LEU A 25 42.02 -15.34 -34.25
N SER A 26 41.48 -14.23 -34.74
CA SER A 26 42.16 -12.95 -34.86
C SER A 26 42.10 -12.21 -33.52
N THR A 27 43.27 -11.95 -32.94
CA THR A 27 43.45 -11.11 -31.74
C THR A 27 43.63 -9.64 -32.13
N ASP A 28 42.69 -9.07 -32.88
CA ASP A 28 42.64 -7.63 -33.16
C ASP A 28 41.42 -7.01 -32.48
N THR A 29 41.48 -6.94 -31.14
CA THR A 29 40.62 -6.02 -30.41
C THR A 29 41.10 -4.60 -30.72
N SER A 30 40.48 -3.99 -31.73
CA SER A 30 40.68 -2.59 -32.12
C SER A 30 40.88 -1.67 -30.91
N ARG A 31 41.92 -0.83 -30.93
CA ARG A 31 42.18 0.21 -29.91
C ARG A 31 40.92 1.02 -29.58
N ALA A 32 39.98 1.18 -30.52
CA ALA A 32 38.72 1.87 -30.30
C ALA A 32 37.81 1.17 -29.26
N ASN A 33 37.83 -0.17 -29.20
CA ASN A 33 37.07 -0.93 -28.20
C ASN A 33 37.72 -0.83 -26.81
N LEU A 34 39.05 -0.79 -26.75
CA LEU A 34 39.76 -0.57 -25.49
C LEU A 34 39.45 0.82 -24.92
N PHE A 35 39.45 1.87 -25.75
CA PHE A 35 39.08 3.23 -25.33
C PHE A 35 37.62 3.33 -24.85
N LYS A 36 36.69 2.64 -25.50
CA LYS A 36 35.27 2.61 -25.06
C LYS A 36 35.13 1.94 -23.69
N VAL A 37 35.80 0.81 -23.46
CA VAL A 37 35.74 0.12 -22.16
C VAL A 37 36.39 0.97 -21.08
N THR A 38 37.53 1.62 -21.33
CA THR A 38 38.17 2.52 -20.37
C THR A 38 37.31 3.75 -20.05
N LEU A 39 36.61 4.31 -21.04
CA LEU A 39 35.70 5.43 -20.82
C LEU A 39 34.47 5.03 -19.97
N ILE A 40 33.91 3.84 -20.21
CA ILE A 40 32.78 3.32 -19.42
C ILE A 40 33.19 3.06 -17.97
N VAL A 41 34.39 2.51 -17.73
CA VAL A 41 34.92 2.31 -16.37
C VAL A 41 35.16 3.66 -15.68
N ALA A 42 35.78 4.62 -16.38
CA ALA A 42 36.03 5.95 -15.81
C ALA A 42 34.73 6.72 -15.49
N LEU A 43 33.69 6.58 -16.31
CA LEU A 43 32.38 7.21 -16.04
C LEU A 43 31.67 6.55 -14.85
N ARG A 44 31.79 5.23 -14.68
CA ARG A 44 31.25 4.52 -13.49
C ARG A 44 31.96 4.91 -12.20
N ASP A 45 33.28 5.13 -12.23
CA ASP A 45 34.02 5.58 -11.03
C ASP A 45 33.63 7.01 -10.62
N VAL A 46 33.28 7.88 -11.57
CA VAL A 46 32.76 9.24 -11.30
C VAL A 46 31.33 9.21 -10.75
N GLU A 47 30.49 8.28 -11.20
CA GLU A 47 29.13 8.12 -10.63
C GLU A 47 29.16 7.51 -9.22
N LEU A 48 30.06 6.56 -8.95
CA LEU A 48 30.19 5.94 -7.63
C LEU A 48 30.67 6.94 -6.57
N THR A 49 31.65 7.79 -6.90
CA THR A 49 32.13 8.85 -5.99
C THR A 49 31.08 9.93 -5.71
N SER A 50 30.14 10.16 -6.63
CA SER A 50 29.00 11.07 -6.43
C SER A 50 27.97 10.50 -5.44
N CYS A 51 27.75 9.18 -5.45
CA CYS A 51 26.77 8.51 -4.59
C CYS A 51 27.17 8.52 -3.10
N ASP A 52 28.47 8.40 -2.81
CA ASP A 52 28.99 8.47 -1.44
C ASP A 52 28.79 9.88 -0.86
N HIS A 53 29.06 10.92 -1.66
CA HIS A 53 28.88 12.31 -1.22
C HIS A 53 27.42 12.66 -0.95
N VAL A 54 26.49 12.17 -1.78
CA VAL A 54 25.04 12.35 -1.55
C VAL A 54 24.60 11.63 -0.27
N SER A 55 25.17 10.45 0.01
CA SER A 55 24.86 9.69 1.22
C SER A 55 25.37 10.40 2.48
N GLU A 56 26.57 10.98 2.44
CA GLU A 56 27.12 11.81 3.53
C GLU A 56 26.26 13.05 3.79
N ILE A 57 25.84 13.77 2.75
CA ILE A 57 24.97 14.94 2.88
C ILE A 57 23.61 14.54 3.49
N ALA A 58 23.02 13.44 3.04
CA ALA A 58 21.75 12.95 3.58
C ALA A 58 21.87 12.57 5.06
N GLN A 59 22.97 11.92 5.45
CA GLN A 59 23.24 11.56 6.84
C GLN A 59 23.43 12.81 7.72
N GLN A 60 24.18 13.80 7.24
CA GLN A 60 24.39 15.07 7.94
C GLN A 60 23.07 15.81 8.13
N TYR A 61 22.23 15.85 7.09
CA TYR A 61 20.91 16.48 7.17
C TYR A 61 20.02 15.82 8.24
N GLU A 62 20.03 14.49 8.35
CA GLU A 62 19.24 13.79 9.37
C GLU A 62 19.78 14.05 10.79
N VAL A 63 21.09 14.15 10.96
CA VAL A 63 21.71 14.56 12.24
C VAL A 63 21.27 15.98 12.63
N ASP A 64 21.32 16.92 11.70
CA ASP A 64 20.96 18.32 11.95
C ASP A 64 19.47 18.48 12.26
N LYS A 65 18.61 17.76 11.54
CA LYS A 65 17.16 17.69 11.79
C LYS A 65 16.84 17.17 13.18
N ASN A 66 17.49 16.08 13.60
CA ASN A 66 17.31 15.51 14.95
C ASN A 66 17.81 16.48 16.04
N ALA A 67 18.92 17.16 15.80
CA ALA A 67 19.43 18.20 16.70
C ALA A 67 18.48 19.41 16.81
N ALA A 68 17.88 19.83 15.71
CA ALA A 68 16.88 20.89 15.69
C ALA A 68 15.59 20.49 16.44
N GLN A 69 15.11 19.25 16.24
CA GLN A 69 13.94 18.73 16.95
C GLN A 69 14.17 18.68 18.46
N ALA A 70 15.34 18.20 18.90
CA ALA A 70 15.69 18.18 20.32
C ALA A 70 15.74 19.59 20.94
N LYS A 71 16.17 20.60 20.18
CA LYS A 71 16.12 22.02 20.61
C LYS A 71 14.68 22.52 20.73
N LEU A 72 13.82 22.18 19.78
CA LEU A 72 12.40 22.54 19.82
C LEU A 72 11.71 21.94 21.05
N ASP A 73 11.94 20.66 21.33
CA ASP A 73 11.36 19.98 22.50
C ASP A 73 11.87 20.57 23.82
N ARG A 74 13.13 21.04 23.85
CA ARG A 74 13.71 21.73 25.01
C ARG A 74 13.09 23.13 25.21
N LEU A 75 12.87 23.87 24.13
CA LEU A 75 12.19 25.17 24.19
C LEU A 75 10.73 25.02 24.59
N SER A 76 10.02 24.02 24.04
CA SER A 76 8.64 23.71 24.39
C SER A 76 8.48 23.43 25.88
N ARG A 77 9.40 22.64 26.47
CA ARG A 77 9.45 22.43 27.93
C ARG A 77 9.67 23.71 28.72
N LYS A 78 10.64 24.55 28.31
CA LYS A 78 10.87 25.85 28.97
C LYS A 78 9.65 26.77 28.92
N PHE A 79 8.95 26.79 27.79
CA PHE A 79 7.71 27.56 27.67
C PHE A 79 6.63 27.02 28.61
N ALA A 80 6.48 25.70 28.72
CA ALA A 80 5.55 25.11 29.67
C ALA A 80 5.89 25.47 31.12
N ASP A 81 7.18 25.44 31.51
CA ASP A 81 7.62 25.82 32.85
C ASP A 81 7.30 27.30 33.16
N ILE A 82 7.62 28.22 32.23
CA ILE A 82 7.32 29.66 32.40
C ILE A 82 5.80 29.91 32.47
N THR A 83 5.01 29.19 31.68
CA THR A 83 3.55 29.38 31.65
C THR A 83 2.89 28.86 32.93
N ASN A 84 3.51 27.90 33.63
CA ASN A 84 3.00 27.38 34.90
C ASN A 84 3.37 28.25 36.10
N ASP A 85 4.49 28.98 36.05
CA ASP A 85 4.97 29.82 37.18
C ASP A 85 4.18 31.14 37.35
N GLU A 86 3.44 31.60 36.34
CA GLU A 86 2.70 32.87 36.42
C GLU A 86 1.26 32.74 36.97
N ASP A 87 0.73 31.53 37.15
CA ASP A 87 -0.68 31.33 37.55
C ASP A 87 -0.88 31.06 39.06
N ASP A 88 0.19 31.04 39.86
CA ASP A 88 0.14 30.65 41.29
C ASP A 88 -0.25 31.80 42.25
N ASN A 89 -0.71 32.95 41.74
CA ASN A 89 -1.09 34.10 42.57
C ASN A 89 -2.48 34.68 42.32
N SER A 90 -3.38 33.94 41.65
CA SER A 90 -4.80 34.30 41.62
C SER A 90 -5.68 33.15 42.10
N SER A 91 -6.11 33.27 43.36
CA SER A 91 -7.26 32.54 43.86
C SER A 91 -8.44 32.76 42.91
N HIS A 92 -8.96 31.67 42.33
CA HIS A 92 -10.11 31.57 41.43
C HIS A 92 -9.76 31.30 39.96
N GLN A 93 -9.25 30.09 39.66
CA GLN A 93 -9.48 29.48 38.35
C GLN A 93 -10.45 28.30 38.43
N PRO A 94 -11.34 28.15 37.43
CA PRO A 94 -12.35 27.11 37.35
C PRO A 94 -11.70 25.78 37.00
N LYS A 95 -12.15 24.71 37.68
CA LYS A 95 -11.73 23.32 37.47
C LYS A 95 -11.95 22.89 36.02
N HIS A 96 -10.97 23.09 35.14
CA HIS A 96 -10.92 22.38 33.87
C HIS A 96 -10.52 20.93 34.17
N ARG A 97 -11.55 20.11 34.38
CA ARG A 97 -11.46 18.67 34.57
C ARG A 97 -10.86 18.07 33.31
N ARG A 98 -9.52 18.02 33.21
CA ARG A 98 -8.85 17.05 32.35
C ARG A 98 -9.34 15.69 32.81
N THR A 99 -10.26 15.11 32.05
CA THR A 99 -10.68 13.74 32.19
C THR A 99 -9.44 12.89 31.92
N ARG A 100 -8.63 12.68 32.96
CA ARG A 100 -7.70 11.57 33.02
C ARG A 100 -8.57 10.37 32.69
N HIS A 101 -8.32 9.71 31.57
CA HIS A 101 -8.90 8.42 31.28
C HIS A 101 -8.49 7.52 32.44
N GLU A 102 -9.33 7.43 33.46
CA GLU A 102 -9.29 6.34 34.41
C GLU A 102 -9.48 5.10 33.55
N SER A 103 -8.45 4.26 33.53
CA SER A 103 -8.56 2.94 32.94
C SER A 103 -9.85 2.32 33.46
N PRO A 104 -10.69 1.73 32.60
CA PRO A 104 -11.92 1.07 33.02
C PRO A 104 -11.63 0.17 34.23
N PRO A 105 -12.52 0.14 35.25
CA PRO A 105 -12.34 -0.70 36.42
C PRO A 105 -12.03 -2.12 35.96
N VAL A 106 -10.92 -2.67 36.47
CA VAL A 106 -10.45 -4.01 36.14
C VAL A 106 -11.57 -4.98 36.48
N ASP A 107 -12.03 -5.74 35.47
CA ASP A 107 -13.04 -6.78 35.66
C ASP A 107 -12.46 -7.79 36.68
N PRO A 108 -13.18 -8.17 37.75
CA PRO A 108 -12.65 -9.08 38.77
C PRO A 108 -12.23 -10.45 38.20
N ASP A 109 -12.78 -10.84 37.05
CA ASP A 109 -12.37 -12.05 36.33
C ASP A 109 -10.98 -11.93 35.66
N ASP A 110 -10.45 -10.72 35.48
CA ASP A 110 -9.09 -10.51 34.94
C ASP A 110 -7.99 -10.75 35.99
N GLU A 111 -8.32 -10.84 37.29
CA GLU A 111 -7.35 -10.93 38.40
C GLU A 111 -6.73 -12.34 38.54
N ILE A 112 -7.49 -13.39 38.22
CA ILE A 112 -7.06 -14.79 38.42
C ILE A 112 -5.95 -15.20 37.43
N ASP A 113 -5.92 -14.57 36.26
CA ASP A 113 -5.03 -14.94 35.16
C ASP A 113 -3.80 -14.00 35.07
N ALA A 114 -3.69 -13.03 35.99
CA ALA A 114 -2.59 -12.06 36.06
C ALA A 114 -1.30 -12.62 36.69
N THR A 115 -1.36 -13.72 37.44
CA THR A 115 -0.24 -14.18 38.28
C THR A 115 0.97 -14.72 37.52
N ASN A 116 0.83 -15.07 36.24
CA ASN A 116 1.95 -15.53 35.40
C ASN A 116 2.36 -14.52 34.32
N ARG A 117 1.70 -13.36 34.24
CA ARG A 117 1.93 -12.39 33.16
C ARG A 117 3.12 -11.51 33.51
N THR A 118 4.13 -11.49 32.64
CA THR A 118 5.20 -10.53 32.78
C THR A 118 4.81 -9.22 32.09
N VAL A 119 5.15 -8.07 32.69
CA VAL A 119 4.99 -6.74 32.05
C VAL A 119 5.65 -6.71 30.66
N THR A 120 6.67 -7.53 30.46
CA THR A 120 7.35 -7.72 29.18
C THR A 120 6.47 -8.35 28.10
N ASP A 121 5.55 -9.24 28.46
CA ASP A 121 4.64 -9.89 27.50
C ASP A 121 3.57 -8.91 27.02
N GLU A 122 2.97 -8.12 27.92
CA GLU A 122 1.99 -7.10 27.54
C GLU A 122 2.58 -6.06 26.58
N HIS A 123 3.78 -5.57 26.89
CA HIS A 123 4.46 -4.63 26.01
C HIS A 123 4.79 -5.27 24.66
N PHE A 124 5.18 -6.54 24.63
CA PHE A 124 5.44 -7.25 23.38
C PHE A 124 4.18 -7.38 22.51
N VAL A 125 3.05 -7.80 23.09
CA VAL A 125 1.76 -7.89 22.38
C VAL A 125 1.30 -6.52 21.85
N TYR A 126 1.47 -5.47 22.66
CA TYR A 126 1.19 -4.11 22.21
C TYR A 126 2.03 -3.73 20.97
N GLN A 127 3.33 -4.03 20.98
CA GLN A 127 4.19 -3.78 19.82
C GLN A 127 3.81 -4.65 18.61
N ALA A 128 3.35 -5.89 18.82
CA ALA A 128 2.84 -6.73 17.75
C ALA A 128 1.60 -6.12 17.08
N GLY A 129 0.65 -5.59 17.86
CA GLY A 129 -0.52 -4.88 17.33
C GLY A 129 -0.14 -3.64 16.50
N HIS A 130 0.85 -2.88 16.96
CA HIS A 130 1.42 -1.77 16.19
C HIS A 130 2.06 -2.27 14.88
N LYS A 131 2.90 -3.31 14.93
CA LYS A 131 3.53 -3.88 13.73
C LYS A 131 2.47 -4.37 12.74
N PHE A 132 1.47 -5.13 13.19
CA PHE A 132 0.39 -5.63 12.35
C PHE A 132 -0.28 -4.52 11.53
N PHE A 133 -0.58 -3.37 12.16
CA PHE A 133 -1.11 -2.21 11.43
C PHE A 133 -0.23 -1.80 10.25
N LEU A 134 1.08 -1.76 10.49
CA LEU A 134 2.07 -1.25 9.54
C LEU A 134 2.38 -2.23 8.42
N ILE A 135 2.43 -3.54 8.69
CA ILE A 135 2.93 -4.53 7.74
C ILE A 135 1.86 -5.48 7.20
N CYS A 136 0.75 -5.65 7.89
CA CYS A 136 -0.30 -6.60 7.52
C CYS A 136 -1.55 -5.88 7.04
N ALA A 137 -2.28 -5.23 7.95
CA ALA A 137 -3.53 -4.57 7.60
C ALA A 137 -3.92 -3.50 8.63
N PRO A 138 -4.49 -2.37 8.19
CA PRO A 138 -5.06 -1.39 9.11
C PRO A 138 -6.35 -1.92 9.79
N TRP A 139 -7.07 -2.87 9.17
CA TRP A 139 -8.30 -3.47 9.69
C TRP A 139 -8.11 -4.93 10.11
N ILE A 140 -8.85 -5.34 11.14
CA ILE A 140 -9.01 -6.73 11.55
C ILE A 140 -10.42 -7.15 11.15
N ARG A 141 -10.55 -8.21 10.36
CA ARG A 141 -11.84 -8.79 10.01
C ARG A 141 -12.53 -9.31 11.26
N SER A 142 -13.84 -9.07 11.36
CA SER A 142 -14.65 -9.44 12.54
C SER A 142 -14.22 -8.77 13.84
N GLY A 143 -13.38 -7.73 13.78
CA GLY A 143 -12.97 -6.94 14.95
C GLY A 143 -12.39 -7.79 16.09
N GLU A 144 -13.04 -7.76 17.25
CA GLU A 144 -12.59 -8.50 18.43
C GLU A 144 -12.93 -10.00 18.34
N ASP A 145 -13.90 -10.39 17.52
CA ASP A 145 -14.34 -11.80 17.36
C ASP A 145 -13.32 -12.62 16.56
N LEU A 146 -12.36 -11.96 15.87
CA LEU A 146 -11.26 -12.65 15.19
C LEU A 146 -10.53 -13.61 16.13
N PHE A 147 -10.28 -13.16 17.37
CA PHE A 147 -9.51 -13.90 18.37
C PHE A 147 -10.28 -15.07 18.99
N ASP A 148 -11.59 -15.16 18.74
CA ASP A 148 -12.44 -16.29 19.15
C ASP A 148 -12.55 -17.37 18.08
N THR A 149 -12.02 -17.11 16.88
CA THR A 149 -12.08 -18.06 15.76
C THR A 149 -11.07 -19.19 15.96
N ASP A 150 -11.53 -20.44 15.79
CA ASP A 150 -10.66 -21.62 15.86
C ASP A 150 -9.59 -21.57 14.75
N ILE A 151 -8.34 -21.88 15.10
CA ILE A 151 -7.21 -21.86 14.15
C ILE A 151 -7.30 -23.09 13.24
N ASP A 152 -7.32 -22.88 11.92
CA ASP A 152 -7.23 -23.93 10.92
C ASP A 152 -5.77 -24.38 10.77
N GLU A 153 -5.40 -25.52 11.37
CA GLU A 153 -4.06 -26.13 11.25
C GLU A 153 -3.70 -26.51 9.80
N HIS A 154 -4.71 -26.64 8.93
CA HIS A 154 -4.54 -26.97 7.52
C HIS A 154 -4.73 -25.73 6.62
N TYR A 155 -4.57 -24.53 7.18
CA TYR A 155 -4.63 -23.29 6.42
C TYR A 155 -3.61 -23.29 5.28
N ASN A 156 -4.10 -23.01 4.07
CA ASN A 156 -3.29 -22.85 2.87
C ASN A 156 -3.28 -21.37 2.45
N ALA A 157 -2.11 -20.74 2.48
CA ALA A 157 -1.96 -19.33 2.12
C ALA A 157 -2.39 -19.04 0.67
N ALA A 158 -2.31 -20.01 -0.24
CA ALA A 158 -2.76 -19.83 -1.63
C ALA A 158 -4.29 -19.69 -1.75
N GLU A 159 -5.05 -20.21 -0.79
CA GLU A 159 -6.51 -20.18 -0.76
C GLU A 159 -7.04 -19.00 0.08
N ARG A 160 -6.14 -18.14 0.58
CA ARG A 160 -6.46 -17.04 1.51
C ARG A 160 -7.64 -16.19 1.05
N PHE A 161 -7.70 -15.88 -0.25
CA PHE A 161 -8.65 -14.92 -0.80
C PHE A 161 -9.92 -15.56 -1.37
N GLU A 162 -10.06 -16.89 -1.28
CA GLU A 162 -11.21 -17.60 -1.86
C GLU A 162 -12.54 -17.28 -1.17
N ASN A 163 -12.53 -17.09 0.15
CA ASN A 163 -13.72 -16.76 0.93
C ASN A 163 -13.36 -16.08 2.26
N ASP A 164 -14.37 -15.47 2.90
CA ASP A 164 -14.18 -14.71 4.14
C ASP A 164 -13.60 -15.52 5.30
N LYS A 165 -13.95 -16.81 5.40
CA LYS A 165 -13.38 -17.70 6.43
C LYS A 165 -11.88 -17.87 6.22
N LYS A 166 -11.44 -18.12 5.00
CA LYS A 166 -10.00 -18.26 4.65
C LYS A 166 -9.26 -16.92 4.80
N LYS A 167 -9.91 -15.79 4.53
CA LYS A 167 -9.34 -14.45 4.77
C LYS A 167 -9.13 -14.19 6.27
N VAL A 168 -10.12 -14.56 7.11
CA VAL A 168 -10.03 -14.50 8.57
C VAL A 168 -8.89 -15.39 9.08
N GLN A 169 -8.78 -16.64 8.60
CA GLN A 169 -7.68 -17.53 8.95
C GLN A 169 -6.33 -16.92 8.55
N GLY A 170 -6.22 -16.33 7.36
CA GLY A 170 -5.00 -15.65 6.93
C GLY A 170 -4.57 -14.54 7.88
N GLN A 171 -5.51 -13.73 8.40
CA GLN A 171 -5.18 -12.71 9.40
C GLN A 171 -4.78 -13.30 10.75
N ILE A 172 -5.41 -14.39 11.18
CA ILE A 172 -5.03 -15.08 12.43
C ILE A 172 -3.60 -15.61 12.32
N HIS A 173 -3.25 -16.25 11.19
CA HIS A 173 -1.89 -16.74 10.92
C HIS A 173 -0.87 -15.59 10.85
N GLU A 174 -1.21 -14.45 10.25
CA GLU A 174 -0.35 -13.24 10.30
C GLU A 174 -0.13 -12.72 11.72
N ILE A 175 -1.18 -12.71 12.56
CA ILE A 175 -1.05 -12.32 13.97
C ILE A 175 -0.18 -13.33 14.73
N LEU A 176 -0.40 -14.63 14.50
CA LEU A 176 0.41 -15.69 15.08
C LEU A 176 1.88 -15.52 14.71
N ASP A 177 2.20 -15.32 13.44
CA ASP A 177 3.58 -15.14 12.98
C ASP A 177 4.27 -13.96 13.67
N LEU A 178 3.52 -12.90 14.03
CA LEU A 178 4.05 -11.76 14.79
C LEU A 178 4.27 -12.06 16.28
N LEU A 179 3.53 -13.02 16.84
CA LEU A 179 3.55 -13.37 18.26
C LEU A 179 4.40 -14.61 18.56
N GLN A 180 4.64 -15.46 17.56
CA GLN A 180 5.20 -16.82 17.63
C GLN A 180 6.57 -16.91 18.31
N GLU A 181 7.31 -15.80 18.46
CA GLU A 181 8.57 -15.81 19.21
C GLU A 181 8.40 -15.99 20.71
N LYS A 182 7.23 -15.66 21.29
CA LYS A 182 7.08 -15.54 22.75
C LYS A 182 5.78 -16.05 23.34
N ILE A 183 4.75 -16.26 22.53
CA ILE A 183 3.41 -16.54 23.02
C ILE A 183 2.87 -17.82 22.40
N GLU A 184 2.37 -18.70 23.27
CA GLU A 184 1.71 -19.95 22.86
C GLU A 184 0.40 -19.66 22.11
N GLN A 185 0.05 -20.52 21.15
CA GLN A 185 -1.14 -20.32 20.32
C GLN A 185 -2.44 -20.24 21.13
N ASP A 186 -2.55 -21.02 22.21
CA ASP A 186 -3.71 -21.03 23.10
C ASP A 186 -3.93 -19.68 23.81
N ALA A 187 -2.87 -18.87 23.95
CA ALA A 187 -2.98 -17.56 24.57
C ALA A 187 -3.72 -16.54 23.69
N LEU A 188 -3.89 -16.78 22.38
CA LEU A 188 -4.65 -15.88 21.51
C LEU A 188 -6.10 -15.64 21.98
N ARG A 189 -6.72 -16.67 22.57
CA ARG A 189 -8.09 -16.58 23.09
C ARG A 189 -8.17 -15.79 24.39
N GLN A 190 -7.03 -15.49 25.02
CA GLN A 190 -7.01 -14.79 26.29
C GLN A 190 -7.38 -13.31 26.10
N ARG A 191 -8.32 -12.84 26.93
CA ARG A 191 -8.88 -11.48 26.86
C ARG A 191 -7.81 -10.39 26.97
N TRP A 192 -6.78 -10.60 27.79
CA TRP A 192 -5.70 -9.62 27.97
C TRP A 192 -4.87 -9.45 26.70
N LEU A 193 -4.58 -10.53 25.97
CA LEU A 193 -3.79 -10.48 24.74
C LEU A 193 -4.55 -9.69 23.68
N ARG A 194 -5.83 -10.02 23.46
CA ARG A 194 -6.73 -9.27 22.58
C ARG A 194 -6.74 -7.79 22.93
N ARG A 195 -6.93 -7.46 24.20
CA ARG A 195 -6.94 -6.07 24.69
C ARG A 195 -5.64 -5.35 24.39
N GLN A 196 -4.49 -5.95 24.71
CA GLN A 196 -3.18 -5.33 24.49
C GLN A 196 -2.85 -5.18 23.00
N PHE A 197 -3.20 -6.17 22.19
CA PHE A 197 -3.00 -6.11 20.74
C PHE A 197 -3.82 -4.98 20.13
N MET A 198 -5.10 -4.88 20.50
CA MET A 198 -5.98 -3.81 20.05
C MET A 198 -5.53 -2.42 20.57
N ASN A 199 -4.96 -2.35 21.77
CA ASN A 199 -4.35 -1.13 22.30
C ASN A 199 -3.13 -0.69 21.48
N GLY A 200 -2.36 -1.61 20.92
CA GLY A 200 -1.26 -1.30 20.00
C GLY A 200 -1.75 -0.83 18.62
N LEU A 201 -2.83 -1.45 18.13
CA LEU A 201 -3.40 -1.21 16.81
C LEU A 201 -4.16 0.12 16.71
N LYS A 202 -5.04 0.42 17.67
CA LYS A 202 -5.96 1.58 17.64
C LYS A 202 -5.22 2.92 17.50
N PRO A 203 -4.18 3.24 18.29
CA PRO A 203 -3.41 4.49 18.13
C PRO A 203 -2.83 4.67 16.73
N GLN A 204 -2.42 3.57 16.07
CA GLN A 204 -1.89 3.66 14.72
C GLN A 204 -2.97 4.02 13.69
N ARG A 205 -4.20 3.52 13.87
CA ARG A 205 -5.36 3.95 13.08
C ARG A 205 -5.60 5.46 13.22
N TYR A 206 -5.60 5.99 14.45
CA TYR A 206 -5.80 7.43 14.69
C TYR A 206 -4.65 8.29 14.14
N ASN A 207 -3.41 7.86 14.33
CA ASN A 207 -2.24 8.60 13.85
C ASN A 207 -2.18 8.62 12.32
N THR A 208 -2.42 7.48 11.70
CA THR A 208 -2.48 7.35 10.24
C THR A 208 -3.61 8.17 9.66
N ALA A 209 -4.78 8.11 10.29
CA ALA A 209 -5.91 8.98 9.97
C ALA A 209 -5.50 10.46 9.91
N THR A 210 -4.88 10.98 10.97
CA THR A 210 -4.41 12.36 11.02
C THR A 210 -3.36 12.67 9.95
N ARG A 211 -2.38 11.79 9.74
CA ARG A 211 -1.34 11.96 8.72
C ARG A 211 -1.93 12.00 7.31
N ILE A 212 -2.84 11.08 7.00
CA ILE A 212 -3.53 11.05 5.72
C ILE A 212 -4.27 12.38 5.51
N ARG A 213 -4.97 12.93 6.51
CA ARG A 213 -5.65 14.23 6.36
C ARG A 213 -4.70 15.37 6.03
N HIS A 214 -3.55 15.46 6.72
CA HIS A 214 -2.53 16.46 6.40
C HIS A 214 -2.00 16.30 4.97
N CYS A 215 -1.69 15.08 4.54
CA CYS A 215 -1.26 14.82 3.16
C CYS A 215 -2.36 15.08 2.13
N CYS A 216 -3.62 14.79 2.48
CA CYS A 216 -4.78 15.00 1.62
C CYS A 216 -5.05 16.47 1.34
N ALA A 217 -4.71 17.40 2.25
CA ALA A 217 -4.81 18.84 1.97
C ALA A 217 -4.06 19.19 0.67
N LEU A 218 -2.83 18.70 0.57
CA LEU A 218 -1.97 18.90 -0.59
C LEU A 218 -2.51 18.17 -1.84
N ILE A 219 -2.92 16.91 -1.70
CA ILE A 219 -3.42 16.09 -2.83
C ILE A 219 -4.71 16.68 -3.41
N LEU A 220 -5.57 17.21 -2.55
CA LEU A 220 -6.90 17.70 -2.92
C LEU A 220 -6.90 19.17 -3.34
N GLY A 221 -5.81 19.89 -3.12
CA GLY A 221 -5.77 21.34 -3.26
C GLY A 221 -6.72 22.03 -2.27
N ALA A 222 -6.91 21.43 -1.09
CA ALA A 222 -7.76 21.95 -0.02
C ALA A 222 -6.90 22.60 1.07
N SER A 223 -7.49 23.52 1.85
CA SER A 223 -6.77 24.05 3.02
C SER A 223 -6.78 23.02 4.15
N GLU A 224 -5.75 23.01 4.99
CA GLU A 224 -5.72 22.13 6.18
C GLU A 224 -6.91 22.42 7.12
N ILE A 225 -7.35 23.68 7.20
CA ILE A 225 -8.49 24.09 8.03
C ILE A 225 -9.76 23.38 7.58
N ASP A 226 -9.97 23.23 6.26
CA ASP A 226 -11.11 22.50 5.72
C ASP A 226 -11.10 21.02 6.12
N LEU A 227 -9.91 20.44 6.33
CA LEU A 227 -9.72 19.04 6.67
C LEU A 227 -9.61 18.76 8.17
N LEU A 228 -9.35 19.74 9.01
CA LEU A 228 -9.22 19.53 10.45
C LEU A 228 -10.57 19.43 11.17
N GLN A 229 -11.57 20.20 10.74
CA GLN A 229 -12.88 20.24 11.39
C GLN A 229 -13.88 19.31 10.70
N ALA A 230 -14.47 18.38 11.45
CA ALA A 230 -15.38 17.36 10.91
C ALA A 230 -16.60 17.95 10.19
N ASP A 231 -17.19 19.02 10.74
CA ASP A 231 -18.36 19.67 10.13
C ASP A 231 -18.01 20.40 8.83
N ILE A 232 -16.83 21.04 8.79
CA ILE A 232 -16.34 21.72 7.57
C ILE A 232 -16.05 20.69 6.49
N ARG A 233 -15.39 19.57 6.86
CA ARG A 233 -15.15 18.44 5.95
C ARG A 233 -16.44 17.92 5.36
N LYS A 234 -17.41 17.61 6.23
CA LYS A 234 -18.72 17.11 5.83
C LYS A 234 -19.38 18.09 4.87
N ALA A 235 -19.51 19.37 5.24
CA ALA A 235 -20.16 20.36 4.40
C ALA A 235 -19.49 20.52 3.03
N LYS A 236 -18.16 20.46 2.96
CA LYS A 236 -17.40 20.72 1.74
C LYS A 236 -17.30 19.52 0.80
N PHE A 237 -17.20 18.30 1.34
CA PHE A 237 -16.81 17.13 0.56
C PHE A 237 -17.84 16.00 0.56
N HIS A 238 -18.98 16.14 1.25
CA HIS A 238 -19.96 15.04 1.33
C HIS A 238 -20.42 14.56 -0.06
N GLU A 239 -20.69 15.47 -1.00
CA GLU A 239 -21.05 15.10 -2.38
C GLU A 239 -19.89 14.38 -3.08
N ASP A 240 -18.66 14.88 -2.95
CA ASP A 240 -17.46 14.29 -3.56
C ASP A 240 -17.22 12.84 -3.11
N ILE A 241 -17.57 12.51 -1.86
CA ILE A 241 -17.45 11.17 -1.29
C ILE A 241 -18.71 10.31 -1.40
N GLY A 242 -19.70 10.78 -2.17
CA GLY A 242 -20.88 10.01 -2.59
C GLY A 242 -22.12 10.18 -1.73
N TRP A 243 -22.25 11.27 -0.96
CA TRP A 243 -23.49 11.54 -0.23
C TRP A 243 -24.67 11.76 -1.18
N VAL A 244 -25.75 11.03 -0.95
CA VAL A 244 -27.00 11.13 -1.70
C VAL A 244 -28.04 11.80 -0.80
N SER A 245 -28.40 13.05 -1.12
CA SER A 245 -29.30 13.87 -0.29
C SER A 245 -30.70 13.28 -0.18
N GLU A 246 -31.16 12.56 -1.19
CA GLU A 246 -32.49 11.92 -1.22
C GLU A 246 -32.61 10.78 -0.21
N THR A 247 -31.54 10.00 -0.04
CA THR A 247 -31.53 8.82 0.85
C THR A 247 -30.91 9.12 2.20
N GLY A 248 -30.11 10.19 2.31
CA GLY A 248 -29.29 10.47 3.48
C GLY A 248 -28.22 9.39 3.70
N GLN A 249 -27.76 8.75 2.64
CA GLN A 249 -26.76 7.69 2.68
C GLN A 249 -25.61 7.99 1.70
N TYR A 250 -24.45 7.39 1.95
CA TYR A 250 -23.32 7.45 1.04
C TYR A 250 -23.40 6.28 0.05
N SER A 251 -23.33 6.56 -1.25
CA SER A 251 -23.12 5.55 -2.29
C SER A 251 -21.71 4.98 -2.19
N SER A 252 -21.55 3.67 -2.40
CA SER A 252 -20.23 3.03 -2.47
C SER A 252 -19.59 3.17 -3.85
N VAL A 253 -20.40 3.26 -4.91
CA VAL A 253 -19.95 3.23 -6.31
C VAL A 253 -20.14 4.56 -7.04
N ASP A 254 -21.24 5.27 -6.81
CA ASP A 254 -21.54 6.56 -7.46
C ASP A 254 -20.89 7.70 -6.68
N VAL A 255 -19.57 7.71 -6.70
CA VAL A 255 -18.76 8.58 -5.86
C VAL A 255 -17.85 9.42 -6.75
N PRO A 256 -18.07 10.75 -6.87
CA PRO A 256 -17.29 11.60 -7.77
C PRO A 256 -15.77 11.46 -7.61
N ILE A 257 -15.28 11.32 -6.37
CA ILE A 257 -13.85 11.17 -6.11
C ILE A 257 -13.26 9.87 -6.63
N LEU A 258 -14.09 8.86 -6.94
CA LEU A 258 -13.64 7.62 -7.58
C LEU A 258 -13.46 7.75 -9.09
N HIS A 259 -13.98 8.80 -9.73
CA HIS A 259 -13.94 8.91 -11.18
C HIS A 259 -12.99 10.03 -11.62
N LYS A 260 -12.17 9.75 -12.64
CA LYS A 260 -11.31 10.78 -13.26
C LYS A 260 -12.13 11.95 -13.80
N ASP A 261 -13.20 11.61 -14.52
CA ASP A 261 -14.11 12.55 -15.17
C ASP A 261 -15.55 12.17 -14.75
N TRP A 262 -16.01 12.72 -13.62
CA TRP A 262 -17.34 12.43 -13.09
C TRP A 262 -18.43 13.12 -13.92
N HIS A 263 -19.37 12.34 -14.44
CA HIS A 263 -20.50 12.82 -15.24
C HIS A 263 -21.87 12.54 -14.60
N GLY A 264 -21.89 12.27 -13.30
CA GLY A 264 -23.13 11.98 -12.56
C GLY A 264 -23.53 10.50 -12.53
N GLY A 265 -22.64 9.57 -12.90
CA GLY A 265 -22.90 8.14 -12.79
C GLY A 265 -21.63 7.28 -12.92
N TYR A 266 -21.71 6.06 -12.40
CA TYR A 266 -20.62 5.10 -12.45
C TYR A 266 -20.17 4.75 -13.88
N LEU A 267 -18.89 4.96 -14.16
CA LEU A 267 -18.23 4.57 -15.41
C LEU A 267 -16.97 3.76 -15.12
N LEU A 268 -16.95 2.50 -15.55
CA LEU A 268 -15.83 1.57 -15.33
C LEU A 268 -14.52 2.04 -15.97
N SER A 269 -14.59 2.82 -17.06
CA SER A 269 -13.42 3.34 -17.75
C SER A 269 -12.76 4.52 -17.02
N SER A 270 -13.46 5.16 -16.08
CA SER A 270 -12.97 6.32 -15.33
C SER A 270 -12.82 6.06 -13.83
N VAL A 271 -13.44 5.00 -13.31
CA VAL A 271 -13.37 4.60 -11.90
C VAL A 271 -11.93 4.22 -11.51
N PHE A 272 -11.52 4.54 -10.30
CA PHE A 272 -10.16 4.35 -9.75
C PHE A 272 -9.04 5.15 -10.45
N LEU A 273 -9.39 6.03 -11.40
CA LEU A 273 -8.43 6.86 -12.12
C LEU A 273 -8.34 8.31 -11.62
N ASN A 274 -9.20 8.73 -10.68
CA ASN A 274 -9.01 10.04 -10.06
C ASN A 274 -7.68 10.03 -9.27
N PRO A 275 -6.77 10.98 -9.49
CA PRO A 275 -5.52 11.06 -8.73
C PRO A 275 -5.72 11.18 -7.21
N LYS A 276 -6.94 11.45 -6.74
CA LYS A 276 -7.29 11.68 -5.34
C LYS A 276 -7.65 10.41 -4.55
N LEU A 277 -7.87 9.27 -5.20
CA LEU A 277 -8.78 8.20 -4.75
C LEU A 277 -8.51 7.45 -3.44
N MET A 278 -7.27 7.07 -3.17
CA MET A 278 -6.85 6.27 -2.01
C MET A 278 -7.30 6.80 -0.65
N GLY A 279 -6.60 7.86 -0.27
CA GLY A 279 -6.71 8.48 1.04
C GLY A 279 -7.89 9.44 1.11
N ALA A 280 -8.35 9.99 -0.02
CA ALA A 280 -9.28 11.11 0.05
C ALA A 280 -10.68 10.73 0.51
N ARG A 281 -11.25 9.59 0.08
CA ARG A 281 -12.63 9.25 0.50
C ARG A 281 -12.75 9.16 2.02
N TRP A 282 -11.77 8.52 2.66
CA TRP A 282 -11.71 8.49 4.12
C TRP A 282 -11.27 9.83 4.73
N ALA A 283 -10.23 10.49 4.19
CA ALA A 283 -9.71 11.75 4.74
C ALA A 283 -10.73 12.89 4.72
N LEU A 284 -11.63 12.86 3.74
CA LEU A 284 -12.69 13.82 3.56
C LEU A 284 -13.94 13.50 4.37
N SER A 285 -14.02 12.31 4.96
CA SER A 285 -15.13 11.94 5.82
C SER A 285 -15.12 12.70 7.14
N SER A 286 -16.28 12.81 7.79
CA SER A 286 -16.37 13.38 9.15
C SER A 286 -15.94 12.42 10.25
N ASP A 287 -15.47 11.20 9.94
CA ASP A 287 -15.00 10.25 10.94
C ASP A 287 -13.61 10.61 11.44
N ASP A 288 -13.36 10.45 12.73
CA ASP A 288 -12.09 10.83 13.34
C ASP A 288 -11.01 9.73 13.24
N ALA A 289 -11.41 8.49 12.96
CA ALA A 289 -10.52 7.33 12.89
C ALA A 289 -10.83 6.41 11.69
N LEU A 290 -9.83 5.61 11.30
CA LEU A 290 -10.01 4.47 10.39
C LEU A 290 -10.74 3.34 11.14
N GLN A 291 -12.07 3.38 11.09
CA GLN A 291 -12.96 2.33 11.60
C GLN A 291 -13.50 1.49 10.45
N GLU A 292 -14.05 0.32 10.75
CA GLU A 292 -14.71 -0.54 9.75
C GLU A 292 -15.97 0.14 9.20
N VAL A 293 -16.77 0.68 10.13
CA VAL A 293 -17.92 1.54 9.85
C VAL A 293 -17.66 2.88 10.54
N GLY A 294 -17.76 3.96 9.77
CA GLY A 294 -17.63 5.32 10.28
C GLY A 294 -18.68 5.61 11.35
N SER A 295 -18.26 5.99 12.55
CA SER A 295 -19.16 6.30 13.66
C SER A 295 -20.02 7.54 13.40
N ASN A 296 -19.52 8.51 12.64
CA ASN A 296 -20.23 9.75 12.32
C ASN A 296 -20.94 9.68 10.96
N THR A 297 -20.33 9.02 9.97
CA THR A 297 -20.87 8.97 8.60
C THR A 297 -21.70 7.74 8.30
N GLY A 298 -21.51 6.64 9.04
CA GLY A 298 -22.07 5.32 8.72
C GLY A 298 -21.43 4.65 7.50
N ILE A 299 -20.38 5.23 6.91
CA ILE A 299 -19.70 4.65 5.73
C ILE A 299 -19.04 3.35 6.14
N ARG A 300 -19.30 2.27 5.40
CA ARG A 300 -18.72 0.95 5.64
C ARG A 300 -17.38 0.83 4.92
N TYR A 301 -16.37 1.59 5.36
CA TYR A 301 -15.06 1.69 4.71
C TYR A 301 -14.43 0.34 4.38
N PHE A 302 -14.58 -0.64 5.28
CA PHE A 302 -14.03 -1.97 5.05
C PHE A 302 -14.77 -2.72 3.94
N ASN A 303 -16.09 -2.64 3.90
CA ASN A 303 -16.89 -3.23 2.83
C ASN A 303 -16.57 -2.58 1.49
N ASP A 304 -16.46 -1.25 1.46
CA ASP A 304 -16.11 -0.51 0.25
C ASP A 304 -14.70 -0.90 -0.24
N PHE A 305 -13.74 -1.04 0.68
CA PHE A 305 -12.41 -1.54 0.38
C PHE A 305 -12.44 -2.96 -0.21
N GLU A 306 -13.18 -3.88 0.41
CA GLU A 306 -13.34 -5.25 -0.09
C GLU A 306 -14.05 -5.30 -1.45
N GLU A 307 -15.04 -4.45 -1.66
CA GLU A 307 -15.76 -4.33 -2.93
C GLU A 307 -14.80 -3.87 -4.04
N TYR A 308 -14.02 -2.80 -3.79
CA TYR A 308 -13.03 -2.32 -4.76
C TYR A 308 -11.96 -3.35 -5.05
N LEU A 309 -11.50 -4.02 -4.01
CA LEU A 309 -10.52 -5.06 -4.13
C LEU A 309 -11.06 -6.21 -4.98
N THR A 310 -12.30 -6.64 -4.73
CA THR A 310 -12.97 -7.69 -5.51
C THR A 310 -13.09 -7.29 -6.98
N ILE A 311 -13.42 -6.02 -7.26
CA ILE A 311 -13.47 -5.48 -8.63
C ILE A 311 -12.10 -5.56 -9.30
N LEU A 312 -11.04 -5.17 -8.59
CA LEU A 312 -9.66 -5.21 -9.11
C LEU A 312 -9.19 -6.66 -9.33
N GLU A 313 -9.40 -7.56 -8.37
CA GLU A 313 -9.03 -8.98 -8.45
C GLU A 313 -9.77 -9.68 -9.59
N THR A 314 -11.09 -9.56 -9.64
CA THR A 314 -11.93 -10.14 -10.70
C THR A 314 -11.52 -9.59 -12.07
N GLY A 315 -11.30 -8.28 -12.13
CA GLY A 315 -10.84 -7.60 -13.34
C GLY A 315 -9.47 -8.08 -13.82
N LEU A 316 -8.53 -8.32 -12.91
CA LEU A 316 -7.20 -8.86 -13.21
C LEU A 316 -7.28 -10.31 -13.67
N GLN A 317 -8.07 -11.14 -12.98
CA GLN A 317 -8.28 -12.55 -13.34
C GLN A 317 -8.87 -12.68 -14.75
N GLN A 318 -9.84 -11.82 -15.08
CA GLN A 318 -10.46 -11.74 -16.40
C GLN A 318 -9.66 -10.92 -17.41
N ARG A 319 -8.47 -10.41 -17.04
CA ARG A 319 -7.60 -9.57 -17.89
C ARG A 319 -8.31 -8.38 -18.54
N LYS A 320 -9.26 -7.75 -17.83
CA LYS A 320 -10.02 -6.61 -18.33
C LYS A 320 -9.08 -5.44 -18.64
N LYS A 321 -9.16 -4.93 -19.89
CA LYS A 321 -8.32 -3.82 -20.38
C LYS A 321 -8.39 -2.59 -19.48
N SER A 322 -9.57 -2.25 -18.96
CA SER A 322 -9.78 -1.11 -18.04
C SER A 322 -8.99 -1.24 -16.75
N ILE A 323 -9.00 -2.43 -16.12
CA ILE A 323 -8.33 -2.71 -14.85
C ILE A 323 -6.82 -2.78 -15.03
N LEU A 324 -6.34 -3.41 -16.10
CA LEU A 324 -4.92 -3.39 -16.46
C LEU A 324 -4.42 -1.96 -16.70
N ASN A 325 -5.24 -1.09 -17.30
CA ASN A 325 -4.89 0.31 -17.50
C ASN A 325 -4.85 1.11 -16.18
N ILE A 326 -5.72 0.80 -15.21
CA ILE A 326 -5.65 1.35 -13.85
C ILE A 326 -4.32 0.97 -13.20
N ILE A 327 -3.96 -0.31 -13.21
CA ILE A 327 -2.70 -0.79 -12.62
C ILE A 327 -1.48 -0.17 -13.30
N LYS A 328 -1.48 -0.02 -14.64
CA LYS A 328 -0.40 0.68 -15.36
C LYS A 328 -0.27 2.15 -14.93
N GLN A 329 -1.38 2.89 -14.86
CA GLN A 329 -1.34 4.28 -14.42
C GLN A 329 -0.91 4.42 -12.95
N TRP A 330 -1.27 3.46 -12.10
CA TRP A 330 -0.79 3.40 -10.73
C TRP A 330 0.71 3.12 -10.70
N ASP A 331 1.19 2.10 -11.42
CA ASP A 331 2.62 1.78 -11.53
C ASP A 331 3.46 2.99 -11.99
N GLU A 332 3.03 3.70 -13.05
CA GLU A 332 3.70 4.91 -13.53
C GLU A 332 3.80 6.01 -12.48
N LYS A 333 2.73 6.22 -11.69
CA LYS A 333 2.69 7.28 -10.67
C LYS A 333 3.47 6.92 -9.42
N ILE A 334 3.44 5.65 -9.03
CA ILE A 334 3.96 5.14 -7.76
C ILE A 334 5.45 4.81 -7.89
N PHE A 335 5.84 4.22 -9.02
CA PHE A 335 7.21 3.76 -9.29
C PHE A 335 7.89 4.62 -10.35
N GLN A 336 7.75 5.93 -10.24
CA GLN A 336 8.43 6.86 -11.14
C GLN A 336 9.93 6.56 -11.14
N ASN A 337 10.48 6.22 -12.31
CA ASN A 337 11.90 5.92 -12.53
C ASN A 337 12.43 4.68 -11.80
N SER A 338 11.56 3.79 -11.30
CA SER A 338 12.03 2.53 -10.74
C SER A 338 12.27 1.50 -11.85
N GLU A 339 13.37 0.77 -11.74
CA GLU A 339 13.64 -0.40 -12.60
C GLU A 339 12.58 -1.51 -12.42
N SER A 340 11.84 -1.50 -11.30
CA SER A 340 10.74 -2.42 -11.03
C SER A 340 9.39 -1.98 -11.60
N SER A 341 9.31 -0.84 -12.28
CA SER A 341 8.06 -0.39 -12.89
C SER A 341 7.67 -1.35 -14.02
N LEU A 342 6.43 -1.85 -13.96
CA LEU A 342 5.82 -2.67 -15.01
C LEU A 342 5.81 -1.96 -16.38
N VAL A 343 5.81 -0.63 -16.37
CA VAL A 343 5.79 0.20 -17.58
C VAL A 343 7.21 0.56 -18.08
N MET A 344 8.19 0.75 -17.19
CA MET A 344 9.54 1.17 -17.58
C MET A 344 10.50 0.02 -17.93
N GLY A 345 10.20 -1.22 -17.52
CA GLY A 345 11.09 -2.37 -17.68
C GLY A 345 11.36 -2.86 -19.12
N VAL A 346 10.82 -2.23 -20.17
CA VAL A 346 10.98 -2.69 -21.57
C VAL A 346 11.31 -1.55 -22.52
N LYS A 347 12.36 -0.78 -22.22
CA LYS A 347 13.00 0.09 -23.21
C LYS A 347 14.47 -0.31 -23.37
N ASN A 348 14.73 -1.46 -24.02
CA ASN A 348 15.93 -1.63 -24.89
C ASN A 348 16.09 -2.97 -25.63
N ASP A 349 15.13 -3.89 -25.59
CA ASP A 349 15.03 -4.90 -26.66
C ASP A 349 13.58 -5.41 -26.71
N GLU A 350 12.79 -4.92 -27.66
CA GLU A 350 11.43 -5.40 -27.90
C GLU A 350 11.49 -6.87 -28.33
N SER A 351 11.36 -7.78 -27.36
CA SER A 351 10.91 -9.14 -27.63
C SER A 351 9.52 -9.06 -28.28
N CYS A 352 9.51 -9.18 -29.61
CA CYS A 352 8.35 -9.35 -30.50
C CYS A 352 7.26 -10.28 -29.90
N GLY A 353 7.63 -11.22 -29.02
CA GLY A 353 6.71 -12.14 -28.37
C GLY A 353 5.74 -11.52 -27.37
N LEU A 354 6.17 -10.56 -26.52
CA LEU A 354 5.29 -10.03 -25.46
C LEU A 354 4.23 -9.08 -26.03
N LYS A 355 4.61 -8.23 -26.98
CA LYS A 355 3.68 -7.35 -27.70
C LYS A 355 2.64 -8.16 -28.47
N ARG A 356 3.07 -9.23 -29.14
CA ARG A 356 2.17 -10.18 -29.83
C ARG A 356 1.26 -10.94 -28.87
N ALA A 357 1.76 -11.31 -27.68
CA ALA A 357 0.94 -11.96 -26.64
C ALA A 357 -0.12 -11.00 -26.07
N MET A 358 0.22 -9.72 -25.87
CA MET A 358 -0.77 -8.72 -25.42
C MET A 358 -1.75 -8.33 -26.53
N GLU A 359 -1.33 -8.29 -27.79
CA GLU A 359 -2.23 -8.09 -28.94
C GLU A 359 -3.18 -9.27 -29.13
N LEU A 360 -2.73 -10.52 -28.98
CA LEU A 360 -3.59 -11.71 -29.04
C LEU A 360 -4.63 -11.73 -27.92
N LEU A 361 -4.24 -11.36 -26.69
CA LEU A 361 -5.17 -11.26 -25.57
C LEU A 361 -6.16 -10.09 -25.71
N ALA A 362 -5.78 -9.04 -26.43
CA ALA A 362 -6.64 -7.90 -26.71
C ALA A 362 -7.62 -8.17 -27.86
N ALA A 363 -7.28 -9.06 -28.78
CA ALA A 363 -8.14 -9.52 -29.87
C ALA A 363 -9.21 -10.51 -29.38
N ASP A 364 -8.90 -11.35 -28.40
CA ASP A 364 -9.86 -12.32 -27.80
C ASP A 364 -10.96 -11.67 -26.94
N SER A 365 -10.90 -10.36 -26.66
CA SER A 365 -11.88 -9.69 -25.78
C SER A 365 -12.96 -8.91 -26.53
N GLU A 366 -13.01 -8.98 -27.87
CA GLU A 366 -13.97 -8.23 -28.69
C GLU A 366 -14.98 -9.13 -29.44
N GLU A 367 -14.98 -10.43 -29.19
CA GLU A 367 -15.95 -11.35 -29.78
C GLU A 367 -16.83 -11.99 -28.69
N GLU A 368 -18.14 -12.07 -29.00
CA GLU A 368 -19.19 -12.86 -28.34
C GLU A 368 -20.05 -12.18 -27.25
N GLU A 369 -20.84 -11.17 -27.67
CA GLU A 369 -22.28 -11.16 -27.34
C GLU A 369 -23.07 -11.42 -28.63
N ASP A 370 -23.09 -12.66 -29.10
CA ASP A 370 -24.18 -13.16 -29.94
C ASP A 370 -24.26 -14.69 -29.89
N GLN A 371 -25.38 -15.15 -29.32
CA GLN A 371 -26.00 -16.47 -29.43
C GLN A 371 -25.46 -17.63 -28.58
N MET A 372 -26.32 -18.01 -27.62
CA MET A 372 -26.40 -19.33 -26.99
C MET A 372 -26.42 -20.45 -28.04
N GLU A 373 -25.63 -21.51 -27.82
CA GLU A 373 -26.13 -22.90 -27.74
C GLU A 373 -25.05 -23.86 -27.20
N ASP A 374 -25.39 -24.50 -26.08
CA ASP A 374 -24.94 -25.76 -25.51
C ASP A 374 -23.67 -26.46 -26.05
N GLN A 375 -22.64 -26.58 -25.21
CA GLN A 375 -22.02 -27.89 -24.95
C GLN A 375 -21.07 -27.94 -23.74
N ASP A 376 -21.28 -29.00 -22.95
CA ASP A 376 -20.47 -29.45 -21.83
C ASP A 376 -19.00 -29.72 -22.21
N GLY A 377 -18.07 -29.23 -21.40
CA GLY A 377 -16.64 -29.42 -21.62
C GLY A 377 -15.77 -29.10 -20.41
N ASN A 378 -15.74 -30.05 -19.47
CA ASN A 378 -14.80 -30.14 -18.35
C ASN A 378 -13.33 -29.88 -18.75
N GLY A 379 -12.70 -28.86 -18.17
CA GLY A 379 -11.30 -28.50 -18.43
C GLY A 379 -10.68 -27.71 -17.29
N ASN A 380 -10.10 -28.44 -16.32
CA ASN A 380 -9.30 -27.92 -15.21
C ASN A 380 -8.02 -27.23 -15.72
N ALA A 381 -7.92 -25.91 -15.57
CA ALA A 381 -6.72 -25.13 -15.85
C ALA A 381 -6.27 -24.38 -14.59
N GLY A 382 -5.39 -25.02 -13.82
CA GLY A 382 -4.64 -24.38 -12.75
C GLY A 382 -3.51 -23.51 -13.33
N THR A 383 -3.73 -22.20 -13.41
CA THR A 383 -2.68 -21.23 -13.75
C THR A 383 -2.29 -20.39 -12.54
N SER A 384 -1.13 -20.73 -11.99
CA SER A 384 -0.12 -19.87 -11.33
C SER A 384 -0.56 -18.45 -10.93
N SER A 385 -1.28 -18.34 -9.82
CA SER A 385 -1.52 -17.10 -9.07
C SER A 385 -0.31 -16.82 -8.14
N LYS A 386 0.77 -16.27 -8.69
CA LYS A 386 1.93 -15.80 -7.90
C LYS A 386 2.28 -14.32 -8.13
N CYS A 387 1.60 -13.65 -9.06
CA CYS A 387 1.82 -12.22 -9.32
C CYS A 387 0.87 -11.28 -8.56
N ILE A 388 -0.15 -11.81 -7.85
CA ILE A 388 -1.17 -11.00 -7.18
C ILE A 388 -0.74 -10.57 -5.77
N ASP A 389 0.15 -11.33 -5.11
CA ASP A 389 0.67 -10.98 -3.78
C ASP A 389 1.46 -9.66 -3.73
N PHE A 390 1.98 -9.18 -4.87
CA PHE A 390 2.78 -7.96 -4.93
C PHE A 390 1.93 -6.67 -4.98
N THR A 391 0.68 -6.73 -5.47
CA THR A 391 -0.17 -5.55 -5.67
C THR A 391 -0.88 -5.11 -4.39
N PHE A 392 -1.11 -6.02 -3.44
CA PHE A 392 -1.67 -5.69 -2.12
C PHE A 392 -0.71 -4.91 -1.24
N SER A 393 0.59 -5.21 -1.37
CA SER A 393 1.63 -4.49 -0.65
C SER A 393 1.69 -3.01 -1.06
N LEU A 394 1.30 -2.66 -2.29
CA LEU A 394 1.33 -1.27 -2.81
C LEU A 394 0.36 -0.32 -2.10
N VAL A 395 -0.86 -0.77 -1.83
CA VAL A 395 -1.89 0.07 -1.17
C VAL A 395 -1.52 0.26 0.30
N LEU A 396 -0.95 -0.77 0.94
CA LEU A 396 -0.32 -0.67 2.26
C LEU A 396 0.95 0.19 2.26
N TRP A 397 1.70 0.21 1.17
CA TRP A 397 2.87 1.07 1.01
C TRP A 397 2.49 2.54 0.88
N PHE A 398 1.36 2.87 0.25
CA PHE A 398 0.80 4.24 0.24
C PHE A 398 0.46 4.76 1.63
N ILE A 399 0.09 3.87 2.56
CA ILE A 399 -0.17 4.22 3.96
C ILE A 399 1.16 4.42 4.74
N ASN A 400 2.27 3.86 4.25
CA ASN A 400 3.60 3.92 4.89
C ASN A 400 4.58 4.94 4.28
N LEU A 401 4.11 5.90 3.48
CA LEU A 401 4.99 6.93 2.89
C LEU A 401 5.52 7.93 3.92
N THR A 402 6.59 7.56 4.61
CA THR A 402 7.76 8.41 4.96
C THR A 402 8.94 7.51 5.36
N PRO A 403 10.19 7.91 5.07
CA PRO A 403 11.33 6.98 4.97
C PRO A 403 11.77 6.44 6.33
N ARG A 404 11.83 5.11 6.47
CA ARG A 404 12.58 4.45 7.53
C ARG A 404 14.02 4.26 7.08
N GLY A 405 14.91 5.13 7.57
CA GLY A 405 16.34 4.82 7.67
C GLY A 405 16.54 3.67 8.67
N SER A 406 17.30 2.66 8.24
CA SER A 406 17.51 1.39 8.93
C SER A 406 18.47 1.48 10.13
N THR A 407 18.09 0.78 11.18
CA THR A 407 18.87 0.00 12.18
C THR A 407 20.41 -0.05 12.10
N LYS A 408 21.06 0.19 13.25
CA LYS A 408 22.15 -0.63 13.84
C LYS A 408 21.90 -0.73 15.35
N MET A 409 21.52 -1.91 15.84
CA MET A 409 22.38 -2.90 16.53
C MET A 409 22.99 -2.40 17.85
N PHE A 410 22.50 -2.99 18.94
CA PHE A 410 23.17 -3.05 20.24
C PHE A 410 24.44 -3.90 20.11
N ASP A 411 25.60 -3.29 20.34
CA ASP A 411 26.77 -3.99 20.87
C ASP A 411 26.79 -3.79 22.39
N HIS A 412 26.71 -4.89 23.13
CA HIS A 412 27.12 -4.94 24.54
C HIS A 412 28.42 -5.74 24.60
N SER A 413 29.54 -5.04 24.46
CA SER A 413 30.82 -5.51 24.96
C SER A 413 30.84 -5.31 26.47
N GLY A 414 30.76 -6.40 27.23
CA GLY A 414 31.22 -6.39 28.61
C GLY A 414 32.73 -6.18 28.66
N ASN A 415 33.19 -5.28 29.52
CA ASN A 415 34.41 -5.44 30.31
C ASN A 415 34.60 -4.28 31.29
N TYR A 416 34.90 -4.68 32.53
CA TYR A 416 35.21 -3.94 33.77
C TYR A 416 34.05 -3.44 34.62
#